data_AF-A0A4P8GSP1-F1
#
_entry.id   AF-A0A4P8GSP1-F1
#
_cell.length_a   1.000
_cell.length_b   1.000
_cell.length_c   1.000
_cell.angle_alpha   90.00
_cell.angle_beta   90.00
_cell.angle_gamma   90.00
#
_symmetry.space_group_name_H-M   'P 1'
#
loop_
_entity.id
_entity.type
_entity.pdbx_description
1 polymer ?
#
loop_
_entity_poly.entity_id
_entity_poly.type
_entity_poly.pdbx_seq_one_letter_code
_entity_poly.pdbx_strand_id
1 'polypeptide(L)'
;MIRASPFWDIWDWTVGDADEFFAHERSILKLAFATIRAYQTHLKVFCDFLTDPVYEWDRICVQGSGRSPAQIITEFNRARHAQNNEQAPTKRPFTRAELQGFFDLADLEVQRVLASGRKGAVAAYRDATVFKTACA
;
A
#
# COMPACT_ATOMS: atom_id res chain seq x y z
N MET A 1 16.61 -9.65 7.71
CA MET A 1 16.83 -10.02 9.13
C MET A 1 16.77 -8.71 9.92
N ILE A 2 15.59 -8.36 10.44
CA ILE A 2 15.36 -7.10 11.16
C ILE A 2 16.13 -7.21 12.48
N ARG A 3 17.11 -6.32 12.67
CA ARG A 3 17.96 -6.30 13.87
C ARG A 3 17.09 -5.79 15.02
N ALA A 4 16.63 -6.71 15.87
CA ALA A 4 15.91 -6.36 17.09
C ALA A 4 16.83 -5.47 17.96
N SER A 5 16.46 -4.21 18.12
CA SER A 5 17.09 -3.33 19.10
C SER A 5 16.63 -3.76 20.49
N PRO A 6 17.50 -3.85 21.50
CA PRO A 6 17.22 -4.49 22.79
C PRO A 6 16.27 -3.70 23.72
N PHE A 7 15.56 -2.70 23.20
CA PHE A 7 14.67 -1.81 23.95
C PHE A 7 13.18 -1.96 23.61
N TRP A 8 12.80 -2.93 22.76
CA TRP A 8 11.45 -3.03 22.23
C TRP A 8 10.92 -4.47 22.28
N ASP A 9 10.55 -4.94 23.47
CA ASP A 9 9.70 -6.13 23.57
C ASP A 9 8.29 -5.76 23.11
N ILE A 10 7.86 -6.37 22.00
CA ILE A 10 6.53 -6.15 21.39
C ILE A 10 5.37 -6.41 22.34
N TRP A 11 5.63 -7.15 23.43
CA TRP A 11 4.66 -7.52 24.45
C TRP A 11 4.30 -6.35 25.39
N ASP A 12 5.16 -5.33 25.46
CA ASP A 12 4.96 -4.16 26.33
C ASP A 12 4.56 -2.90 25.55
N TRP A 13 4.38 -3.00 24.24
CA TRP A 13 4.01 -1.85 23.42
C TRP A 13 2.66 -1.27 23.85
N THR A 14 2.69 0.02 24.17
CA THR A 14 1.49 0.83 24.30
C THR A 14 1.11 1.46 22.96
N VAL A 15 -0.07 2.08 22.91
CA VAL A 15 -0.51 2.89 21.76
C VAL A 15 0.50 4.02 21.48
N GLY A 16 1.10 4.61 22.52
CA GLY A 16 2.10 5.68 22.39
C GLY A 16 3.42 5.20 21.81
N ASP A 17 3.88 4.00 22.22
CA ASP A 17 5.10 3.39 21.68
C ASP A 17 4.97 3.08 20.19
N ALA A 18 3.78 2.62 19.77
CA ALA A 18 3.47 2.39 18.36
C ALA A 18 3.52 3.72 17.57
N ASP A 19 2.99 4.81 18.12
CA ASP A 19 3.03 6.13 17.50
C ASP A 19 4.47 6.66 17.36
N GLU A 20 5.28 6.53 18.41
CA GLU A 20 6.69 6.93 18.38
C GLU A 20 7.48 6.12 17.35
N PHE A 21 7.26 4.81 17.30
CA PHE A 21 7.87 3.94 16.29
C PHE A 21 7.52 4.41 14.87
N PHE A 22 6.24 4.60 14.56
CA PHE A 22 5.84 5.04 13.22
C PHE A 22 6.24 6.50 12.91
N ALA A 23 6.38 7.35 13.92
CA ALA A 23 6.95 8.68 13.77
C ALA A 23 8.45 8.59 13.41
N HIS A 24 9.22 7.72 14.05
CA HIS A 24 10.62 7.45 13.73
C HIS A 24 10.77 6.90 12.29
N GLU A 25 9.99 5.88 11.92
CA GLU A 25 10.01 5.29 10.57
C GLU A 25 9.73 6.33 9.47
N ARG A 26 8.82 7.27 9.73
CA ARG A 26 8.46 8.34 8.80
C ARG A 26 9.50 9.46 8.75
N SER A 27 10.02 9.87 9.91
CA SER A 27 10.84 11.07 10.03
C SER A 27 12.33 10.81 9.78
N ILE A 28 12.85 9.68 10.28
CA ILE A 28 14.27 9.29 10.20
C ILE A 28 14.51 8.40 8.98
N LEU A 29 13.76 7.30 8.87
CA LEU A 29 13.95 6.33 7.79
C LEU A 29 13.27 6.73 6.48
N LYS A 30 12.46 7.80 6.50
CA LYS A 30 11.75 8.37 5.34
C LYS A 30 10.97 7.31 4.54
N LEU A 31 10.40 6.33 5.23
CA LEU A 31 9.61 5.30 4.56
C LEU A 31 8.39 5.90 3.87
N ALA A 32 8.02 5.31 2.74
CA ALA A 32 6.82 5.68 2.01
C ALA A 32 5.57 5.46 2.87
N PHE A 33 4.56 6.33 2.72
CA PHE A 33 3.30 6.23 3.46
C PHE A 33 2.61 4.87 3.28
N ALA A 34 2.62 4.33 2.06
CA ALA A 34 2.07 3.02 1.76
C ALA A 34 2.76 1.89 2.56
N THR A 35 4.08 1.97 2.76
CA THR A 35 4.85 1.00 3.54
C THR A 35 4.47 1.07 5.02
N ILE A 36 4.42 2.28 5.59
CA ILE A 36 4.03 2.49 6.99
C ILE A 36 2.60 1.97 7.23
N ARG A 37 1.68 2.27 6.31
CA ARG A 37 0.30 1.78 6.36
C ARG A 37 0.22 0.26 6.28
N ALA A 38 1.03 -0.38 5.44
CA ALA A 38 1.09 -1.84 5.37
C ALA A 38 1.54 -2.44 6.70
N TYR A 39 2.58 -1.87 7.32
CA TYR A 39 3.04 -2.29 8.65
C TYR A 39 1.96 -2.10 9.73
N GLN A 40 1.30 -0.93 9.77
CA GLN A 40 0.16 -0.68 10.67
C GLN A 40 -0.96 -1.72 10.47
N THR A 41 -1.24 -2.10 9.22
CA THR A 41 -2.27 -3.10 8.91
C THR A 41 -1.86 -4.49 9.38
N HIS A 42 -0.61 -4.90 9.16
CA HIS A 42 -0.11 -6.19 9.62
C HIS A 42 -0.12 -6.29 11.14
N LEU A 43 0.35 -5.25 11.85
CA LEU A 43 0.31 -5.21 13.30
C LEU A 43 -1.13 -5.26 13.82
N LYS A 44 -2.06 -4.53 13.19
CA LYS A 44 -3.47 -4.58 13.57
C LYS A 44 -4.02 -6.01 13.50
N VAL A 45 -3.85 -6.68 12.36
CA VAL A 45 -4.36 -8.04 12.15
C VAL A 45 -3.69 -9.03 13.09
N PHE A 46 -2.39 -8.86 13.36
CA PHE A 46 -1.67 -9.68 14.33
C PHE A 46 -2.22 -9.50 15.75
N CYS A 47 -2.43 -8.26 16.20
CA CYS A 47 -3.06 -7.99 17.49
C CYS A 47 -4.48 -8.53 17.56
N ASP A 48 -5.29 -8.37 16.49
CA ASP A 48 -6.65 -8.91 16.44
C ASP A 48 -6.62 -10.44 16.60
N PHE A 49 -5.68 -11.14 15.94
CA PHE A 49 -5.47 -12.58 16.09
C PHE A 49 -5.06 -12.99 17.51
N LEU A 50 -4.17 -12.23 18.15
CA LEU A 50 -3.73 -12.51 19.52
C LEU A 50 -4.83 -12.27 20.56
N THR A 51 -5.73 -11.33 20.32
CA THR A 51 -6.84 -10.99 21.24
C THR A 51 -8.11 -11.80 20.99
N ASP A 52 -8.15 -12.61 19.92
CA ASP A 52 -9.32 -13.40 19.58
C ASP A 52 -9.46 -14.61 20.55
N PRO A 53 -10.55 -14.68 21.32
CA PRO A 53 -10.74 -15.72 22.33
C PRO A 53 -10.87 -17.13 21.74
N VAL A 54 -11.15 -17.27 20.44
CA VAL A 54 -11.28 -18.58 19.78
C VAL A 54 -9.94 -19.33 19.75
N TYR A 55 -8.83 -18.60 19.68
CA TYR A 55 -7.50 -19.20 19.56
C TYR A 55 -6.77 -19.35 20.90
N GLU A 56 -7.33 -18.81 21.99
CA GLU A 56 -6.75 -18.85 23.35
C GLU A 56 -5.30 -18.35 23.47
N TRP A 57 -4.82 -17.55 22.50
CA TRP A 57 -3.47 -17.00 22.51
C TRP A 57 -3.25 -16.05 23.69
N ASP A 58 -4.31 -15.40 24.16
CA ASP A 58 -4.30 -14.59 25.37
C ASP A 58 -3.73 -15.36 26.57
N ARG A 59 -4.16 -16.62 26.77
CA ARG A 59 -3.71 -17.47 27.88
C ARG A 59 -2.26 -17.87 27.74
N ILE A 60 -1.84 -18.22 26.52
CA ILE A 60 -0.46 -18.61 26.22
C ILE A 60 0.48 -17.42 26.43
N CYS A 61 0.09 -16.24 25.96
CA CYS A 61 0.84 -15.00 26.18
C CYS A 61 0.94 -14.68 27.68
N VAL A 62 -0.16 -14.78 28.44
CA VAL A 62 -0.11 -14.55 29.90
C VAL A 62 0.80 -15.57 30.61
N GLN A 63 0.80 -16.83 30.19
CA GLN A 63 1.70 -17.84 30.77
C GLN A 63 3.18 -17.61 30.43
N GLY A 64 3.47 -17.09 29.24
CA GLY A 64 4.84 -16.86 28.78
C GLY A 64 5.44 -15.52 29.21
N SER A 65 4.70 -14.43 29.01
CA SER A 65 5.15 -13.05 29.25
C SER A 65 4.48 -12.38 30.45
N GLY A 66 3.51 -13.04 31.11
CA GLY A 66 2.81 -12.48 32.27
C GLY A 66 1.78 -11.39 31.92
N ARG A 67 1.56 -11.09 30.63
CA ARG A 67 0.64 -10.03 30.16
C ARG A 67 -0.27 -10.49 29.03
N SER A 68 -1.48 -9.95 29.02
CA SER A 68 -2.45 -10.16 27.94
C SER A 68 -2.12 -9.24 26.76
N PRO A 69 -2.11 -9.75 25.52
CA PRO A 69 -1.96 -8.92 24.34
C PRO A 69 -3.14 -7.94 24.22
N ALA A 70 -2.88 -6.75 23.68
CA ALA A 70 -3.88 -5.71 23.46
C ALA A 70 -3.76 -5.13 22.05
N GLN A 71 -4.87 -4.58 21.54
CA GLN A 71 -4.87 -3.89 20.25
C GLN A 71 -4.20 -2.51 20.39
N ILE A 72 -2.99 -2.40 19.84
CA ILE A 72 -2.22 -1.15 19.85
C ILE A 72 -2.52 -0.27 18.65
N ILE A 73 -3.08 -0.81 17.56
CA ILE A 73 -3.49 -0.05 16.37
C ILE A 73 -5.00 0.21 16.42
N THR A 74 -5.35 1.43 16.80
CA THR A 74 -6.72 1.93 16.93
C THR A 74 -7.06 2.91 15.81
N GLU A 75 -8.32 3.34 15.74
CA GLU A 75 -8.74 4.39 14.80
C GLU A 75 -8.10 5.76 15.05
N PHE A 76 -7.50 5.96 16.21
CA PHE A 76 -6.86 7.21 16.62
C PHE A 76 -5.40 7.31 16.19
N ASN A 77 -4.69 6.19 16.02
CA ASN A 77 -3.30 6.16 15.55
C ASN A 77 -3.10 5.57 14.14
N ARG A 78 -4.14 4.96 13.57
CA ARG A 78 -4.10 4.46 12.20
C ARG A 78 -4.05 5.62 11.22
N ALA A 79 -3.12 5.56 10.26
CA ALA A 79 -3.07 6.50 9.15
C ALA A 79 -4.41 6.50 8.39
N ARG A 80 -5.17 7.61 8.46
CA ARG A 80 -6.47 7.75 7.80
C ARG A 80 -6.31 7.82 6.28
N HIS A 81 -7.27 7.22 5.57
CA HIS A 81 -7.48 7.35 4.11
C HIS A 81 -7.93 8.78 3.73
N ALA A 82 -7.14 9.81 4.08
CA ALA A 82 -7.49 11.20 3.77
C ALA A 82 -6.71 11.76 2.57
N GLN A 83 -5.83 10.99 1.94
CA GLN A 83 -5.14 11.42 0.72
C GLN A 83 -5.64 10.62 -0.48
N ASN A 84 -6.34 11.32 -1.36
CA ASN A 84 -6.88 10.79 -2.62
C ASN A 84 -5.77 10.36 -3.60
N ASN A 85 -4.49 10.56 -3.26
CA ASN A 85 -3.35 10.10 -4.02
C ASN A 85 -2.14 9.84 -3.10
N GLU A 86 -1.93 8.57 -2.74
CA GLU A 86 -0.74 8.11 -2.00
C GLU A 86 0.50 7.98 -2.91
N GLN A 87 0.39 8.29 -4.22
CA GLN A 87 1.50 8.18 -5.16
C GLN A 87 2.46 9.36 -5.00
N ALA A 88 3.77 9.06 -5.07
CA ALA A 88 4.81 10.08 -5.09
C ALA A 88 4.59 11.08 -6.25
N PRO A 89 5.05 12.35 -6.14
CA PRO A 89 4.84 13.38 -7.17
C PRO A 89 5.22 12.96 -8.61
N THR A 90 6.14 12.00 -8.74
CA THR A 90 6.58 11.42 -10.02
C THR A 90 5.48 10.59 -10.72
N LYS A 91 4.55 10.01 -9.96
CA LYS A 91 3.41 9.23 -10.46
C LYS A 91 2.15 10.09 -10.33
N ARG A 92 1.93 10.91 -11.35
CA ARG A 92 0.72 11.73 -11.49
C ARG A 92 -0.17 11.21 -12.61
N PRO A 93 -1.49 11.43 -12.55
CA PRO A 93 -2.35 11.20 -13.70
C PRO A 93 -1.92 12.08 -14.89
N PHE A 94 -2.17 11.59 -16.10
CA PHE A 94 -2.00 12.39 -17.32
C PHE A 94 -2.92 13.61 -17.27
N THR A 95 -2.42 14.74 -17.76
CA THR A 95 -3.29 15.86 -18.12
C THR A 95 -4.13 15.49 -19.33
N ARG A 96 -5.23 16.22 -19.55
CA ARG A 96 -6.10 15.97 -20.72
C ARG A 96 -5.35 16.10 -22.05
N ALA A 97 -4.38 17.01 -22.13
CA ALA A 97 -3.54 17.19 -23.31
C ALA A 97 -2.58 16.00 -23.54
N GLU A 98 -1.95 15.51 -22.46
CA GLU A 98 -1.08 14.33 -22.55
C GLU A 98 -1.86 13.06 -22.89
N LEU A 99 -3.06 12.91 -22.34
CA LEU A 99 -3.94 11.79 -22.63
C LEU A 99 -4.40 11.81 -24.09
N GLN A 100 -4.75 12.99 -24.62
CA GLN A 100 -5.06 13.15 -26.03
C GLN A 100 -3.86 12.78 -26.92
N GLY A 101 -2.65 13.27 -26.60
CA GLY A 101 -1.44 12.90 -27.34
C GLY A 101 -1.12 11.40 -27.28
N PHE A 102 -1.40 10.75 -26.17
CA PHE A 102 -1.29 9.30 -26.03
C PHE A 102 -2.28 8.56 -26.95
N PHE A 103 -3.54 9.02 -27.03
CA PHE A 103 -4.53 8.44 -27.93
C PHE A 103 -4.17 8.64 -29.40
N ASP A 104 -3.69 9.82 -29.76
CA ASP A 104 -3.25 10.13 -31.13
C ASP A 104 -2.08 9.21 -31.54
N LEU A 105 -1.12 8.99 -30.63
CA LEU A 105 -0.02 8.04 -30.85
C LEU A 105 -0.54 6.60 -31.00
N ALA A 106 -1.49 6.18 -30.16
CA ALA A 106 -2.07 4.84 -30.25
C ALA A 106 -2.74 4.60 -31.60
N ASP A 107 -3.47 5.58 -32.13
CA ASP A 107 -4.08 5.50 -33.46
C ASP A 107 -3.03 5.46 -34.59
N LEU A 108 -1.96 6.24 -34.48
CA LEU A 108 -0.85 6.21 -35.43
C LEU A 108 -0.16 4.85 -35.47
N GLU A 109 0.00 4.19 -34.33
CA GLU A 109 0.58 2.84 -34.27
C GLU A 109 -0.32 1.79 -34.96
N VAL A 110 -1.66 1.95 -34.92
CA VAL A 110 -2.56 1.10 -35.72
C VAL A 110 -2.26 1.26 -37.22
N GLN A 111 -2.15 2.51 -37.69
CA GLN A 111 -1.85 2.81 -39.11
C GLN A 111 -0.49 2.27 -39.52
N ARG A 112 0.52 2.41 -38.65
CA ARG A 112 1.87 1.88 -38.88
C ARG A 112 1.88 0.35 -39.00
N VAL A 113 1.16 -0.35 -38.13
CA VAL A 113 1.07 -1.81 -38.19
C VAL A 113 0.31 -2.26 -39.43
N LEU A 114 -0.79 -1.59 -39.79
CA LEU A 114 -1.53 -1.82 -41.04
C LEU A 114 -0.63 -1.66 -42.27
N ALA A 115 0.08 -0.54 -42.37
CA ALA A 115 0.99 -0.26 -43.47
C ALA A 115 2.16 -1.26 -43.57
N SER A 116 2.57 -1.85 -42.44
CA SER A 116 3.63 -2.87 -42.43
C SER A 116 3.20 -4.23 -42.99
N GLY A 117 1.91 -4.46 -43.24
CA GLY A 117 1.38 -5.75 -43.74
C GLY A 117 1.50 -6.92 -42.76
N ARG A 118 1.91 -6.66 -41.51
CA ARG A 118 2.10 -7.69 -40.48
C ARG A 118 0.79 -8.02 -39.76
N LYS A 119 0.66 -9.27 -39.31
CA LYS A 119 -0.44 -9.72 -38.46
C LYS A 119 -0.29 -9.05 -37.08
N GLY A 120 -1.08 -8.01 -36.82
CA GLY A 120 -1.04 -7.26 -35.56
C GLY A 120 -1.98 -6.06 -35.50
N ALA A 121 -2.51 -5.60 -36.64
CA ALA A 121 -3.35 -4.41 -36.72
C ALA A 121 -4.61 -4.48 -35.85
N VAL A 122 -5.26 -5.65 -35.78
CA VAL A 122 -6.47 -5.84 -34.96
C VAL A 122 -6.15 -5.75 -33.46
N ALA A 123 -5.00 -6.26 -33.03
CA ALA A 123 -4.56 -6.15 -31.64
C ALA A 123 -4.24 -4.69 -31.29
N ALA A 124 -3.49 -3.99 -32.14
CA ALA A 124 -3.20 -2.56 -31.95
C ALA A 124 -4.49 -1.72 -31.89
N TYR A 125 -5.46 -2.00 -32.77
CA TYR A 125 -6.75 -1.30 -32.79
C TYR A 125 -7.58 -1.56 -31.54
N ARG A 126 -7.61 -2.81 -31.08
CA ARG A 126 -8.26 -3.19 -29.81
C ARG A 126 -7.64 -2.42 -28.65
N ASP A 127 -6.32 -2.39 -28.56
CA ASP A 127 -5.62 -1.73 -27.45
C ASP A 127 -5.88 -0.22 -27.46
N ALA A 128 -5.82 0.44 -28.63
CA ALA A 128 -6.19 1.85 -28.80
C ALA A 128 -7.64 2.14 -28.35
N THR A 129 -8.57 1.24 -28.68
CA THR A 129 -9.98 1.36 -28.28
C THR A 129 -10.15 1.19 -26.77
N VAL A 130 -9.51 0.18 -26.18
CA VAL A 130 -9.55 -0.07 -24.72
C VAL A 130 -9.02 1.14 -23.97
N PHE A 131 -7.89 1.71 -24.40
CA PHE A 131 -7.32 2.90 -23.78
C PHE A 131 -8.29 4.08 -23.78
N LYS A 132 -8.97 4.33 -24.91
CA LYS A 132 -9.98 5.39 -24.99
C LYS A 132 -11.16 5.10 -24.07
N THR A 133 -11.70 3.88 -24.05
CA THR A 133 -12.88 3.57 -23.21
C THR A 133 -12.58 3.53 -21.71
N ALA A 134 -11.36 3.15 -21.31
CA ALA A 134 -10.98 3.04 -19.91
C ALA A 134 -10.53 4.37 -19.30
N CYS A 135 -10.08 5.32 -20.14
CA CYS A 135 -9.47 6.57 -19.69
C CYS A 135 -10.16 7.85 -20.20
N ALA A 136 -11.18 7.75 -21.06
CA ALA A 136 -11.97 8.90 -21.53
C ALA A 136 -12.90 9.49 -20.46
#